data_AF-A0AAJ5NN16-F1
#
_entry.id   AF-A0AAJ5NN16-F1
#
_cell.length_a   1.000
_cell.length_b   1.000
_cell.length_c   1.000
_cell.angle_alpha   90.00
_cell.angle_beta   90.00
_cell.angle_gamma   90.00
#
_symmetry.space_group_name_H-M   'P 1'
#
loop_
_entity.id
_entity.type
_entity.pdbx_description
1 polymer ?
#
loop_
_entity_poly.entity_id
_entity_poly.type
_entity_poly.pdbx_seq_one_letter_code
_entity_poly.pdbx_strand_id
1 'polypeptide(L)'
;MNNKLGSEFIKTFDDYERPIAFGMTKRILILVLGIVLVSAITITISLMGLSDILMYLTAFIVAPPFVIYGLGFDELVKDRVMFNLKVQKRGYLTEFEEGEEFTKDDFKLWRKVKEFDES
;
A
#
# COMPACT_ATOMS: atom_id res chain seq x y z
N MET A 1 -19.78 16.76 -1.90
CA MET A 1 -18.87 16.02 -1.01
C MET A 1 -19.08 14.54 -1.27
N ASN A 2 -18.12 13.88 -1.93
CA ASN A 2 -18.23 12.45 -2.25
C ASN A 2 -17.79 11.64 -1.03
N ASN A 3 -18.76 11.13 -0.27
CA ASN A 3 -18.49 10.15 0.78
C ASN A 3 -18.07 8.83 0.13
N LYS A 4 -16.78 8.50 0.19
CA LYS A 4 -16.28 7.17 -0.17
C LYS A 4 -16.81 6.17 0.86
N LEU A 5 -17.76 5.33 0.48
CA LEU A 5 -18.36 4.27 1.31
C LEU A 5 -17.45 3.02 1.48
N GLY A 6 -16.14 3.17 1.25
CA GLY A 6 -15.16 2.07 1.24
C GLY A 6 -13.95 2.36 2.14
N SER A 7 -13.25 1.30 2.51
CA SER A 7 -12.00 1.39 3.27
C SER A 7 -10.98 2.28 2.56
N GLU A 8 -10.43 3.27 3.26
CA GLU A 8 -9.39 4.16 2.75
C GLU A 8 -8.07 3.44 2.42
N PHE A 9 -7.95 2.17 2.81
CA PHE A 9 -6.80 1.31 2.53
C PHE A 9 -6.91 0.59 1.19
N ILE A 10 -8.10 0.53 0.59
CA ILE A 10 -8.29 -0.09 -0.72
C ILE A 10 -7.96 0.95 -1.79
N LYS A 11 -6.79 0.81 -2.43
CA LYS A 11 -6.41 1.64 -3.57
C LYS A 11 -7.47 1.50 -4.66
N THR A 12 -7.97 2.62 -5.13
CA THR A 12 -8.85 2.64 -6.29
C THR A 12 -8.07 2.09 -7.49
N PHE A 13 -8.71 1.28 -8.35
CA PHE A 13 -8.03 0.64 -9.49
C PHE A 13 -7.28 1.63 -10.40
N ASP A 14 -7.70 2.90 -10.39
CA ASP A 14 -7.07 3.99 -11.15
C ASP A 14 -5.74 4.52 -10.55
N ASP A 15 -5.46 4.23 -9.28
CA ASP A 15 -4.22 4.64 -8.60
C ASP A 15 -3.04 3.70 -8.88
N TYR A 16 -3.28 2.55 -9.52
CA TYR A 16 -2.21 1.65 -9.91
C TYR A 16 -1.42 2.24 -11.08
N GLU A 17 -0.09 2.15 -11.03
CA GLU A 17 0.76 2.59 -12.12
C GLU A 17 0.42 1.85 -13.41
N ARG A 18 -0.12 2.60 -14.37
CA ARG A 18 -0.46 2.07 -15.68
C ARG A 18 0.81 1.68 -16.43
N PRO A 19 0.83 0.52 -17.12
CA PRO A 19 1.94 0.15 -17.98
C PRO A 19 2.02 1.12 -19.16
N ILE A 20 3.23 1.49 -19.56
CA ILE A 20 3.46 2.51 -20.60
C ILE A 20 4.12 1.94 -21.84
N ALA A 21 5.13 1.10 -21.66
CA ALA A 21 5.86 0.48 -22.76
C ALA A 21 6.15 -0.97 -22.42
N PHE A 22 5.89 -1.89 -23.37
CA PHE A 22 6.15 -3.33 -23.23
C PHE A 22 5.54 -3.98 -21.97
N GLY A 23 4.45 -3.44 -21.44
CA GLY A 23 3.84 -3.93 -20.19
C GLY A 23 4.58 -3.49 -18.91
N MET A 24 5.61 -2.65 -19.02
CA MET A 24 6.36 -2.12 -17.87
C MET A 24 5.78 -0.78 -17.39
N THR A 25 5.82 -0.56 -16.07
CA THR A 25 5.46 0.72 -15.44
C THR A 25 6.61 1.74 -15.55
N LYS A 26 6.35 3.03 -15.29
CA LYS A 26 7.39 4.09 -15.30
C LYS A 26 8.56 3.76 -14.39
N ARG A 27 8.26 3.24 -13.20
CA ARG A 27 9.27 2.87 -12.20
C ARG A 27 10.21 1.81 -12.72
N ILE A 28 9.68 0.78 -13.38
CA ILE A 28 10.50 -0.29 -13.97
C ILE A 28 11.36 0.27 -15.12
N LEU A 29 10.81 1.16 -15.96
CA LEU A 29 11.61 1.79 -17.03
C LEU A 29 12.79 2.59 -16.47
N ILE A 30 12.57 3.33 -15.37
CA ILE A 30 13.62 4.09 -14.69
C ILE A 30 14.65 3.16 -14.03
N LEU A 31 14.21 2.03 -13.47
CA LEU A 31 15.10 1.01 -12.92
C LEU A 31 16.01 0.41 -14.01
N VAL A 32 15.41 0.01 -15.14
CA VAL A 32 16.14 -0.54 -16.29
C VAL A 32 17.15 0.47 -16.81
N LEU A 33 16.76 1.74 -16.92
CA LEU A 33 17.68 2.81 -17.30
C LEU A 33 18.87 2.90 -16.35
N GLY A 34 18.64 2.83 -15.03
CA GLY A 34 19.70 2.80 -14.04
C GLY A 34 20.66 1.61 -14.20
N ILE A 35 20.13 0.41 -14.46
CA ILE A 35 20.94 -0.81 -14.68
C ILE A 35 21.81 -0.66 -15.94
N VAL A 36 21.24 -0.17 -17.04
CA VAL A 36 21.98 0.07 -18.29
C VAL A 36 23.09 1.10 -18.06
N LEU A 37 22.82 2.14 -17.29
CA LEU A 37 23.78 3.21 -17.02
C LEU A 37 24.95 2.69 -16.16
N VAL A 38 24.67 1.96 -15.08
CA VAL A 38 25.71 1.36 -14.23
C VAL A 38 26.54 0.36 -15.04
N SER A 39 25.90 -0.56 -15.77
CA SER A 39 26.62 -1.55 -16.58
C SER A 39 27.50 -0.91 -17.65
N ALA A 40 27.03 0.14 -18.33
CA ALA A 40 27.83 0.88 -19.31
C ALA A 40 29.09 1.51 -18.67
N ILE A 41 28.94 2.12 -17.50
CA ILE A 41 30.09 2.71 -16.78
C ILE A 41 31.05 1.61 -16.31
N THR A 42 30.53 0.52 -15.75
CA THR A 42 31.33 -0.63 -15.30
C THR A 42 32.16 -1.21 -16.45
N ILE A 43 31.57 -1.41 -17.63
CA ILE A 43 32.28 -1.87 -18.83
C ILE A 43 33.37 -0.86 -19.22
N THR A 44 33.06 0.44 -19.20
CA THR A 44 34.03 1.49 -19.56
C THR A 44 35.23 1.50 -18.61
N ILE A 45 35.00 1.39 -17.30
CA ILE A 45 36.07 1.32 -16.29
C ILE A 45 36.96 0.09 -16.52
N SER A 46 36.34 -1.05 -16.81
CA SER A 46 37.07 -2.30 -17.12
C SER A 46 37.92 -2.17 -18.38
N LEU A 47 37.38 -1.57 -19.45
CA LEU A 47 38.13 -1.34 -20.70
C LEU A 47 39.32 -0.39 -20.52
N MET A 48 39.22 0.56 -19.60
CA MET A 48 40.31 1.48 -19.27
C MET A 48 41.35 0.87 -18.32
N GLY A 49 41.14 -0.36 -17.84
CA GLY A 49 42.05 -1.04 -16.90
C GLY A 49 42.13 -0.36 -15.52
N LEU A 50 41.09 0.36 -15.14
CA LEU A 50 41.00 1.02 -13.84
C LEU A 50 40.77 0.00 -12.71
N SER A 51 41.03 0.43 -11.47
CA SER A 51 40.83 -0.43 -10.29
C SER A 51 39.36 -0.80 -10.09
N ASP A 52 39.11 -2.05 -9.71
CA ASP A 52 37.79 -2.59 -9.36
C ASP A 52 37.07 -1.79 -8.27
N ILE A 53 37.83 -1.13 -7.38
CA ILE A 53 37.27 -0.27 -6.33
C ILE A 53 36.43 0.87 -6.93
N LEU A 54 36.81 1.37 -8.10
CA LEU A 54 36.06 2.42 -8.80
C LEU A 54 34.74 1.86 -9.35
N MET A 55 34.71 0.61 -9.79
CA MET A 55 33.47 -0.05 -10.24
C MET A 55 32.46 -0.15 -9.09
N TYR A 56 32.91 -0.61 -7.92
CA TYR A 56 32.07 -0.71 -6.73
C TYR A 56 31.60 0.66 -6.21
N LEU A 57 32.49 1.66 -6.18
CA LEU A 57 32.13 3.02 -5.78
C LEU A 57 31.04 3.59 -6.71
N THR A 58 31.20 3.39 -8.02
CA THR A 58 30.26 3.91 -9.00
C THR A 58 28.90 3.22 -8.87
N ALA A 59 28.88 1.89 -8.70
CA ALA A 59 27.66 1.15 -8.43
C ALA A 59 26.99 1.62 -7.14
N PHE A 60 27.77 1.86 -6.08
CA PHE A 60 27.25 2.30 -4.79
C PHE A 60 26.64 3.71 -4.83
N ILE A 61 27.17 4.61 -5.65
CA ILE A 61 26.64 5.98 -5.77
C ILE A 61 25.44 6.01 -6.71
N VAL A 62 25.55 5.33 -7.85
CA VAL A 62 24.59 5.46 -8.95
C VAL A 62 23.39 4.54 -8.75
N ALA A 63 23.57 3.30 -8.29
CA ALA A 63 22.47 2.32 -8.23
C ALA A 63 21.37 2.65 -7.20
N PRO A 64 21.66 3.11 -5.97
CA PRO A 64 20.63 3.32 -4.95
C PRO A 64 19.44 4.21 -5.36
N PRO A 65 19.60 5.38 -5.99
CA PRO A 65 18.45 6.20 -6.37
C PRO A 65 17.51 5.49 -7.35
N PHE A 66 18.05 4.73 -8.31
CA PHE A 66 17.22 3.97 -9.27
C PHE A 66 16.52 2.79 -8.60
N VAL A 67 17.20 2.10 -7.69
CA VAL A 67 16.63 0.97 -6.94
C VAL A 67 15.50 1.43 -6.03
N ILE A 68 15.71 2.52 -5.28
CA ILE A 68 14.71 3.07 -4.34
C ILE A 68 13.45 3.50 -5.09
N TYR A 69 13.61 4.27 -6.17
CA TYR A 69 12.48 4.76 -6.96
C TYR A 69 11.80 3.63 -7.77
N GLY A 70 12.61 2.80 -8.41
CA GLY A 70 12.15 1.75 -9.33
C GLY A 70 11.41 0.61 -8.65
N LEU A 71 11.75 0.30 -7.40
CA LEU A 71 11.07 -0.73 -6.60
C LEU A 71 9.89 -0.19 -5.79
N GLY A 72 9.62 1.12 -5.82
CA GLY A 72 8.48 1.67 -5.09
C GLY A 72 8.62 1.62 -3.57
N PHE A 73 9.86 1.67 -3.05
CA PHE A 73 10.10 1.67 -1.61
C PHE A 73 9.40 2.84 -0.89
N ASP A 74 9.25 3.97 -1.60
CA ASP A 74 8.47 5.12 -1.16
C ASP A 74 7.01 4.75 -0.84
N GLU A 75 6.39 3.95 -1.69
CA GLU A 75 4.99 3.59 -1.59
C GLU A 75 4.75 2.53 -0.51
N LEU A 76 5.64 1.56 -0.40
CA LEU A 76 5.63 0.54 0.66
C LEU A 76 5.81 1.16 2.05
N VAL A 77 6.75 2.10 2.20
CA VAL A 77 6.99 2.78 3.48
C VAL A 77 5.81 3.69 3.81
N LYS A 78 5.31 4.45 2.83
CA LYS A 78 4.15 5.31 3.00
C LYS A 78 2.96 4.49 3.52
N ASP A 79 2.58 3.41 2.84
CA ASP A 79 1.43 2.59 3.22
C ASP A 79 1.59 1.99 4.63
N ARG A 80 2.81 1.54 5.00
CA ARG A 80 3.09 1.01 6.34
C ARG A 80 2.99 2.08 7.43
N VAL A 81 3.53 3.28 7.18
CA VAL A 81 3.45 4.41 8.13
C VAL A 81 2.00 4.86 8.28
N MET A 82 1.29 5.01 7.17
CA MET A 82 -0.11 5.39 7.12
C MET A 82 -0.99 4.38 7.86
N PHE A 83 -0.74 3.09 7.68
CA PHE A 83 -1.40 2.01 8.41
C PHE A 83 -1.14 2.13 9.91
N ASN A 84 0.12 2.18 10.35
CA ASN A 84 0.45 2.26 11.77
C ASN A 84 -0.12 3.52 12.46
N LEU A 85 -0.15 4.67 11.76
CA LEU A 85 -0.73 5.90 12.30
C LEU A 85 -2.27 5.87 12.32
N LYS A 86 -2.90 5.22 11.33
CA LYS A 86 -4.36 5.09 11.23
C LYS A 86 -4.93 3.87 11.93
N VAL A 87 -4.10 3.01 12.55
CA VAL A 87 -4.54 2.04 13.57
C VAL A 87 -4.98 2.82 14.81
N GLN A 88 -6.12 3.49 14.66
CA GLN A 88 -6.95 3.84 15.80
C GLN A 88 -7.77 2.59 16.08
N LYS A 89 -7.72 2.08 17.31
CA LYS A 89 -8.71 1.11 17.79
C LYS A 89 -10.07 1.78 17.60
N ARG A 90 -10.81 1.41 16.56
CA ARG A 90 -12.22 1.73 16.49
C ARG A 90 -12.84 0.83 17.54
N GLY A 91 -13.22 1.40 18.68
CA GLY A 91 -14.21 0.77 19.54
C GLY A 91 -15.43 0.60 18.65
N TYR A 92 -15.63 -0.61 18.14
CA TYR A 92 -16.84 -0.91 17.42
C TYR A 92 -17.96 -0.76 18.44
N LEU A 93 -19.10 -0.21 18.05
CA LEU A 93 -20.30 -0.22 18.90
C LEU A 93 -20.69 -1.66 19.33
N THR A 94 -20.06 -2.71 18.81
CA THR A 94 -20.20 -4.08 19.34
C THR A 94 -19.42 -4.32 20.65
N GLU A 95 -18.58 -3.39 21.10
CA GLU A 95 -18.09 -3.28 22.48
C GLU A 95 -19.06 -2.46 23.34
N PHE A 96 -20.37 -2.51 23.05
CA PHE A 96 -21.38 -2.21 24.07
C PHE A 96 -21.17 -3.23 25.19
N GLU A 97 -20.41 -2.78 26.19
CA GLU A 97 -20.42 -3.20 27.58
C GLU A 97 -20.73 -4.70 27.76
N GLU A 98 -19.65 -5.49 27.83
CA GLU A 98 -19.65 -6.90 28.27
C GLU A 98 -20.07 -7.05 29.76
N GLY A 99 -20.90 -6.14 30.28
CA GLY A 99 -21.29 -6.02 31.68
C GLY A 99 -22.71 -5.49 31.93
N GLU A 100 -23.51 -5.14 30.90
CA GLU A 100 -24.93 -4.89 31.14
C GLU A 100 -25.71 -6.21 31.02
N GLU A 101 -26.11 -6.75 32.17
CA GLU A 101 -27.04 -7.88 32.25
C GLU A 101 -28.36 -7.47 31.58
N PHE A 102 -28.63 -8.02 30.39
CA PHE A 102 -29.91 -7.87 29.70
C PHE A 102 -31.06 -8.22 30.65
N THR A 103 -31.82 -7.20 31.07
CA THR A 103 -33.01 -7.41 31.90
C THR A 103 -34.20 -7.69 30.97
N LYS A 104 -35.13 -8.53 31.43
CA LYS A 104 -36.31 -9.00 30.66
C LYS A 104 -37.19 -7.89 30.09
N ASP A 105 -37.01 -6.65 30.53
CA ASP A 105 -37.76 -5.47 30.10
C ASP A 105 -37.22 -4.79 28.84
N ASP A 106 -36.00 -5.10 28.39
CA ASP A 106 -35.37 -4.45 27.23
C ASP A 106 -35.90 -4.96 25.88
N PHE A 107 -36.66 -6.07 25.89
CA PHE A 107 -37.29 -6.64 24.71
C PHE A 107 -38.79 -6.31 24.64
N LYS A 108 -39.16 -5.03 24.73
CA LYS A 108 -40.55 -4.61 24.46
C LYS A 108 -40.75 -4.34 22.96
N LEU A 109 -41.36 -5.32 22.29
CA LEU A 109 -41.74 -5.29 20.88
C LEU A 109 -42.75 -4.15 20.64
N TRP A 110 -42.34 -3.08 19.94
CA TRP A 110 -43.17 -1.89 19.69
C TRP A 110 -44.17 -2.06 18.52
N ARG A 111 -44.39 -3.30 18.04
CA ARG A 111 -45.35 -3.58 16.96
C ARG A 111 -46.51 -4.43 17.49
N LYS A 112 -47.67 -3.81 17.70
CA LYS A 112 -48.96 -4.50 17.85
C LYS A 112 -49.38 -5.05 16.48
N VAL A 113 -48.87 -6.20 16.08
CA VAL A 113 -49.47 -6.98 14.99
C VAL A 113 -49.83 -8.33 15.59
N LYS A 114 -51.13 -8.62 15.68
CA LYS A 114 -51.64 -9.96 15.99
C LYS A 114 -51.67 -10.73 14.67
N GLU A 115 -50.73 -11.64 14.47
CA GLU A 115 -50.87 -12.70 13.48
C GLU A 115 -51.49 -13.90 14.17
N PHE A 116 -52.83 -13.96 14.19
CA PHE A 116 -53.57 -15.21 14.35
C PHE A 116 -54.94 -15.00 13.69
N ASP A 117 -55.17 -15.77 12.62
CA ASP A 117 -56.48 -15.96 12.00
C ASP A 117 -57.06 -17.23 12.65
N GLU A 118 -58.19 -17.12 13.34
CA GLU A 118 -58.92 -18.27 13.90
C GLU A 118 -59.68 -18.94 12.75
N SER A 119 -59.37 -20.21 12.48
CA SER A 119 -60.22 -21.14 11.72
C SER A 119 -61.08 -21.97 12.66
#